data_AF-A0A7W3NFZ0-F1
#
_entry.id   AF-A0A7W3NFZ0-F1
#
_cell.length_a   1.000
_cell.length_b   1.000
_cell.length_c   1.000
_cell.angle_alpha   90.00
_cell.angle_beta   90.00
_cell.angle_gamma   90.00
#
_symmetry.space_group_name_H-M   'P 1'
#
loop_
_entity.id
_entity.type
_entity.pdbx_description
1 polymer ?
#
loop_
_entity_poly.entity_id
_entity_poly.type
_entity_poly.pdbx_seq_one_letter_code
_entity_poly.pdbx_strand_id
1 'polypeptide(L)'
;MANQIWNGGGMCNINFIPQPIFEVKTIIDVTYLGFQAAMEGPVKGLIKKVKHKIGNPIGIYVVYTSGNDFAVSSGSTSPIGAGGVIIEDFRIKDDIPEFTLFGSIALSNRALNAPFTFAHEAGHVLLTELDKQPFNNIFKFNAIDPTGPFINPVTGNSDTAHSNLVGNLMAPILPNIIPTIDPLQLKKARMSRIFQNAIIK
;
A
#
# COMPACT_ATOMS: atom_id res chain seq x y z
N MET A 1 16.01 14.12 -8.86
CA MET A 1 15.69 14.31 -7.43
C MET A 1 14.71 13.23 -7.03
N ALA A 2 14.77 12.76 -5.79
CA ALA A 2 14.15 11.50 -5.42
C ALA A 2 13.42 11.62 -4.06
N ASN A 3 12.44 10.76 -3.79
CA ASN A 3 11.46 10.93 -2.70
C ASN A 3 10.75 12.29 -2.81
N GLN A 4 10.10 12.54 -3.95
CA GLN A 4 9.43 13.81 -4.23
C GLN A 4 7.96 13.60 -4.54
N ILE A 5 7.14 14.51 -4.01
CA ILE A 5 5.73 14.65 -4.38
C ILE A 5 5.51 16.07 -4.90
N TRP A 6 5.24 16.22 -6.18
CA TRP A 6 5.07 17.52 -6.82
C TRP A 6 3.83 17.58 -7.71
N ASN A 7 3.39 18.80 -8.00
CA ASN A 7 2.44 19.05 -9.06
C ASN A 7 3.20 19.76 -10.18
N GLY A 8 3.18 19.20 -11.39
CA GLY A 8 3.84 19.77 -12.56
C GLY A 8 2.95 19.60 -13.79
N GLY A 9 2.70 20.69 -14.51
CA GLY A 9 1.84 20.67 -15.70
C GLY A 9 0.38 20.26 -15.42
N GLY A 10 -0.13 20.51 -14.21
CA GLY A 10 -1.46 20.06 -13.78
C GLY A 10 -1.53 18.60 -13.36
N MET A 11 -0.40 17.87 -13.37
CA MET A 11 -0.32 16.46 -12.97
C MET A 11 0.35 16.31 -11.61
N CYS A 12 -0.31 15.54 -10.75
CA CYS A 12 0.20 15.08 -9.47
C CYS A 12 1.19 13.92 -9.69
N ASN A 13 2.41 14.04 -9.16
CA ASN A 13 3.48 13.06 -9.36
C ASN A 13 4.11 12.66 -8.03
N ILE A 14 4.49 11.38 -7.92
CA ILE A 14 5.18 10.79 -6.76
C ILE A 14 6.36 9.97 -7.27
N ASN A 15 7.56 10.18 -6.72
CA ASN A 15 8.76 9.43 -7.09
C ASN A 15 9.47 8.87 -5.85
N PHE A 16 10.00 7.65 -5.95
CA PHE A 16 10.77 6.96 -4.91
C PHE A 16 12.18 6.63 -5.39
N ILE A 17 13.15 6.62 -4.48
CA ILE A 17 14.48 6.06 -4.77
C ILE A 17 14.36 4.53 -4.76
N PRO A 18 14.69 3.83 -5.87
CA PRO A 18 14.81 2.38 -5.83
C PRO A 18 15.98 1.99 -4.92
N GLN A 19 15.70 1.09 -3.98
CA GLN A 19 16.71 0.48 -3.11
C GLN A 19 17.16 -0.88 -3.68
N PRO A 20 18.28 -1.45 -3.21
CA PRO A 20 18.77 -2.75 -3.69
C PRO A 20 17.73 -3.87 -3.59
N ILE A 21 17.78 -4.79 -4.55
CA ILE A 21 16.97 -6.01 -4.54
C ILE A 21 17.61 -7.03 -3.60
N PHE A 22 16.80 -7.65 -2.75
CA PHE A 22 17.23 -8.73 -1.86
C PHE A 22 16.65 -10.06 -2.33
N GLU A 23 17.52 -10.93 -2.81
CA GLU A 23 17.14 -12.31 -3.11
C GLU A 23 17.11 -13.14 -1.83
N VAL A 24 16.01 -13.86 -1.63
CA VAL A 24 15.84 -14.78 -0.52
C VAL A 24 15.44 -16.16 -1.02
N LYS A 25 15.95 -17.21 -0.36
CA LYS A 25 15.61 -18.60 -0.68
C LYS A 25 14.24 -19.02 -0.10
N THR A 26 13.26 -18.13 -0.16
CA THR A 26 11.92 -18.34 0.40
C THR A 26 10.91 -18.07 -0.70
N ILE A 27 10.07 -19.06 -0.99
CA ILE A 27 8.97 -18.95 -1.95
C ILE A 27 7.69 -18.70 -1.16
N ILE A 28 6.99 -17.63 -1.50
CA ILE A 28 5.66 -17.33 -0.96
C ILE A 28 4.67 -17.56 -2.10
N ASP A 29 3.96 -18.69 -2.07
CA ASP A 29 2.96 -19.03 -3.07
C ASP A 29 1.57 -18.53 -2.65
N VAL A 30 1.02 -17.60 -3.43
CA VAL A 30 -0.26 -16.97 -3.14
C VAL A 30 -1.46 -17.66 -3.79
N THR A 31 -1.24 -18.70 -4.60
CA THR A 31 -2.33 -19.44 -5.27
C THR A 31 -3.38 -19.98 -4.31
N TYR A 32 -2.98 -20.30 -3.07
CA TYR A 32 -3.88 -20.79 -2.02
C TYR A 32 -3.93 -19.87 -0.79
N LEU A 33 -3.39 -18.65 -0.90
CA LEU A 33 -3.27 -17.73 0.22
C LEU A 33 -3.97 -16.41 -0.10
N GLY A 34 -4.98 -16.07 0.69
CA GLY A 34 -5.67 -14.79 0.56
C GLY A 34 -4.77 -13.61 0.92
N PHE A 35 -5.03 -12.45 0.32
CA PHE A 35 -4.15 -11.28 0.44
C PHE A 35 -3.84 -10.91 1.90
N GLN A 36 -4.85 -10.90 2.78
CA GLN A 36 -4.65 -10.56 4.19
C GLN A 36 -3.76 -11.58 4.91
N ALA A 37 -3.97 -12.87 4.66
CA ALA A 37 -3.18 -13.95 5.26
C ALA A 37 -1.72 -13.93 4.74
N ALA A 38 -1.53 -13.60 3.46
CA ALA A 38 -0.22 -13.41 2.87
C ALA A 38 0.53 -12.23 3.52
N MET A 39 -0.16 -11.09 3.63
CA MET A 39 0.39 -9.85 4.18
C MET A 39 0.75 -9.98 5.65
N GLU A 40 -0.15 -10.47 6.50
CA GLU A 40 0.11 -10.60 7.94
C GLU A 40 1.03 -11.77 8.31
N GLY A 41 1.16 -12.76 7.42
CA GLY A 41 1.99 -13.94 7.63
C GLY A 41 3.35 -13.83 6.93
N PRO A 42 3.57 -14.59 5.83
CA PRO A 42 4.90 -14.77 5.25
C PRO A 42 5.51 -13.48 4.69
N VAL A 43 4.71 -12.56 4.15
CA VAL A 43 5.21 -11.28 3.59
C VAL A 43 5.78 -10.41 4.70
N LYS A 44 5.00 -10.13 5.76
CA LYS A 44 5.47 -9.37 6.94
C LYS A 44 6.66 -10.03 7.61
N GLY A 45 6.67 -11.35 7.73
CA GLY A 45 7.81 -12.10 8.27
C GLY A 45 9.10 -11.88 7.46
N LEU A 46 9.01 -11.96 6.13
CA LEU A 46 10.14 -11.72 5.24
C LEU A 46 10.64 -10.27 5.30
N ILE A 47 9.71 -9.31 5.25
CA ILE A 47 10.04 -7.88 5.34
C ILE A 47 10.75 -7.58 6.65
N LYS A 48 10.23 -8.06 7.80
CA LYS A 48 10.89 -7.89 9.10
C LYS A 48 12.32 -8.43 9.07
N LYS A 49 12.53 -9.64 8.56
CA LYS A 49 13.86 -10.26 8.46
C LYS A 49 14.84 -9.42 7.64
N VAL A 50 14.43 -8.95 6.46
CA VAL A 50 15.28 -8.12 5.59
C VAL A 50 15.54 -6.77 6.23
N LYS A 51 14.48 -6.09 6.70
CA LYS A 51 14.53 -4.80 7.39
C LYS A 51 15.52 -4.80 8.54
N HIS A 52 15.47 -5.79 9.43
CA HIS A 52 16.43 -5.92 10.54
C HIS A 52 17.88 -6.08 10.06
N LYS A 53 18.11 -6.83 8.98
CA LYS A 53 19.45 -7.06 8.41
C LYS A 53 20.08 -5.77 7.87
N ILE A 54 19.27 -4.83 7.39
CA ILE A 54 19.73 -3.59 6.73
C ILE A 54 19.62 -2.35 7.62
N GLY A 55 19.42 -2.51 8.92
CA GLY A 55 19.39 -1.39 9.87
C GLY A 55 18.04 -0.68 10.02
N ASN A 56 16.94 -1.34 9.64
CA ASN A 56 15.56 -0.85 9.75
C ASN A 56 15.24 0.50 9.05
N PRO A 57 15.64 0.72 7.79
CA PRO A 57 15.29 1.94 7.08
C PRO A 57 13.78 2.04 6.87
N ILE A 58 13.23 3.23 7.05
CA ILE A 58 11.83 3.52 6.71
C ILE A 58 11.70 3.52 5.19
N GLY A 59 10.68 2.83 4.68
CA GLY A 59 10.46 2.70 3.25
C GLY A 59 9.26 1.82 2.92
N ILE A 60 9.04 1.63 1.63
CA ILE A 60 8.06 0.69 1.09
C ILE A 60 8.81 -0.57 0.66
N TYR A 61 8.52 -1.68 1.33
CA TYR A 61 9.11 -2.98 1.04
C TYR A 61 8.19 -3.75 0.10
N VAL A 62 8.75 -4.17 -1.04
CA VAL A 62 8.01 -4.90 -2.07
C VAL A 62 8.47 -6.35 -2.10
N VAL A 63 7.51 -7.26 -2.01
CA VAL A 63 7.73 -8.71 -2.10
C VAL A 63 7.05 -9.25 -3.34
N TYR A 64 7.83 -9.82 -4.25
CA TYR A 64 7.29 -10.57 -5.38
C TYR A 64 6.96 -11.99 -4.91
N THR A 65 5.72 -12.41 -5.10
CA THR A 65 5.22 -13.73 -4.71
C THR A 65 5.10 -14.65 -5.92
N SER A 66 5.09 -15.96 -5.70
CA SER A 66 4.74 -16.92 -6.74
C SER A 66 3.22 -17.15 -6.79
N GLY A 67 2.73 -17.58 -7.95
CA GLY A 67 1.29 -17.72 -8.20
C GLY A 67 0.76 -16.50 -8.95
N ASN A 68 -0.25 -16.72 -9.80
CA ASN A 68 -0.79 -15.65 -10.64
C ASN A 68 -1.61 -14.65 -9.84
N ASP A 69 -2.35 -15.11 -8.83
CA ASP A 69 -3.34 -14.33 -8.08
C ASP A 69 -3.36 -14.75 -6.62
N PHE A 70 -3.75 -13.82 -5.75
CA PHE A 70 -4.08 -14.15 -4.37
C PHE A 70 -5.41 -14.91 -4.31
N ALA A 71 -5.47 -15.92 -3.44
CA ALA A 71 -6.67 -16.71 -3.28
C ALA A 71 -7.85 -15.86 -2.75
N VAL A 72 -9.04 -16.11 -3.27
CA VAL A 72 -10.28 -15.47 -2.81
C VAL A 72 -11.38 -16.50 -2.64
N SER A 73 -12.42 -16.15 -1.88
CA SER A 73 -13.66 -16.92 -1.85
C SER A 73 -14.29 -17.00 -3.24
N SER A 74 -14.98 -18.11 -3.52
CA SER A 74 -15.71 -18.31 -4.77
C SER A 74 -16.63 -17.13 -5.08
N GLY A 75 -16.54 -16.59 -6.30
CA GLY A 75 -17.36 -15.45 -6.76
C GLY A 75 -16.75 -14.07 -6.51
N SER A 76 -15.56 -13.98 -5.90
CA SER A 76 -14.81 -12.72 -5.75
C SER A 76 -13.77 -12.56 -6.85
N THR A 77 -13.40 -11.31 -7.16
CA THR A 77 -12.27 -11.02 -8.05
C THR A 77 -10.96 -11.23 -7.33
N SER A 78 -10.09 -12.07 -7.87
CA SER A 78 -8.77 -12.35 -7.29
C SER A 78 -7.83 -11.16 -7.47
N PRO A 79 -7.32 -10.54 -6.38
CA PRO A 79 -6.38 -9.44 -6.50
C PRO A 79 -5.01 -9.95 -6.99
N ILE A 80 -4.27 -9.05 -7.62
CA ILE A 80 -2.90 -9.29 -8.13
C ILE A 80 -1.83 -8.58 -7.31
N GLY A 81 -2.24 -7.63 -6.47
CA GLY A 81 -1.40 -6.89 -5.56
C GLY A 81 -2.09 -6.77 -4.20
N ALA A 82 -1.29 -6.50 -3.17
CA ALA A 82 -1.78 -6.18 -1.85
C ALA A 82 -0.83 -5.16 -1.19
N GLY A 83 -1.34 -3.97 -0.91
CA GLY A 83 -0.65 -2.88 -0.23
C GLY A 83 -1.17 -2.66 1.18
N GLY A 84 -0.28 -2.34 2.10
CA GLY A 84 -0.63 -2.05 3.49
C GLY A 84 0.57 -1.59 4.29
N VAL A 85 0.41 -1.51 5.60
CA VAL A 85 1.47 -0.96 6.47
C VAL A 85 1.86 -1.95 7.56
N ILE A 86 3.14 -1.95 7.91
CA ILE A 86 3.65 -2.60 9.11
C ILE A 86 3.87 -1.49 10.14
N ILE A 87 3.16 -1.60 11.26
CA ILE A 87 3.29 -0.69 12.39
C ILE A 87 4.20 -1.34 13.44
N GLU A 88 5.20 -0.59 13.90
CA GLU A 88 6.11 -0.99 14.97
C GLU A 88 6.20 0.12 16.03
N ASP A 89 6.68 -0.26 17.22
CA ASP A 89 6.92 0.65 18.35
C ASP A 89 5.71 1.50 18.76
N PHE A 90 4.50 0.98 18.53
CA PHE A 90 3.27 1.67 18.88
C PHE A 90 3.18 1.86 20.40
N ARG A 91 3.11 3.13 20.82
CA ARG A 91 2.90 3.52 22.21
C ARG A 91 2.14 4.83 22.28
N ILE A 92 1.54 5.10 23.43
CA ILE A 92 0.85 6.35 23.72
C ILE A 92 1.67 7.07 24.78
N LYS A 93 2.07 8.31 24.49
CA LYS A 93 2.78 9.18 25.42
C LYS A 93 2.06 10.50 25.49
N ASP A 94 1.60 10.89 26.68
CA ASP A 94 0.84 12.13 26.89
C ASP A 94 -0.37 12.26 25.94
N ASP A 95 -1.12 11.17 25.77
CA ASP A 95 -2.24 11.02 24.82
C ASP A 95 -1.88 11.18 23.32
N ILE A 96 -0.59 11.20 23.00
CA ILE A 96 -0.08 11.27 21.62
C ILE A 96 0.40 9.90 21.17
N PRO A 97 -0.16 9.33 20.08
CA PRO A 97 0.33 8.09 19.48
C PRO A 97 1.70 8.28 18.83
N GLU A 98 2.68 7.53 19.32
CA GLU A 98 4.01 7.38 18.74
C GLU A 98 4.11 5.99 18.10
N PHE A 99 4.56 5.93 16.86
CA PHE A 99 4.73 4.67 16.12
C PHE A 99 5.63 4.89 14.91
N THR A 100 6.26 3.81 14.48
CA THR A 100 6.99 3.72 13.22
C THR A 100 6.12 3.00 12.20
N LEU A 101 6.09 3.50 10.97
CA LEU A 101 5.26 2.96 9.90
C LEU A 101 6.14 2.61 8.70
N PHE A 102 6.04 1.36 8.24
CA PHE A 102 6.72 0.86 7.05
C PHE A 102 5.68 0.45 6.02
N GLY A 103 5.95 0.69 4.73
CA GLY A 103 5.11 0.19 3.65
C GLY A 103 5.39 -1.28 3.40
N SER A 104 4.33 -2.06 3.18
CA SER A 104 4.39 -3.46 2.79
C SER A 104 3.56 -3.64 1.54
N ILE A 105 4.17 -4.20 0.50
CA ILE A 105 3.50 -4.53 -0.75
C ILE A 105 3.85 -5.97 -1.12
N ALA A 106 2.85 -6.75 -1.52
CA ALA A 106 3.03 -8.02 -2.19
C ALA A 106 2.47 -7.96 -3.61
N LEU A 107 3.22 -8.45 -4.59
CA LEU A 107 2.84 -8.48 -6.01
C LEU A 107 2.92 -9.91 -6.54
N SER A 108 1.84 -10.40 -7.13
CA SER A 108 1.77 -11.73 -7.74
C SER A 108 2.44 -11.76 -9.12
N ASN A 109 2.56 -12.94 -9.73
CA ASN A 109 3.09 -13.07 -11.09
C ASN A 109 2.26 -12.28 -12.13
N ARG A 110 0.93 -12.19 -11.96
CA ARG A 110 0.08 -11.44 -12.91
C ARG A 110 0.34 -9.93 -12.82
N ALA A 111 0.75 -9.41 -11.66
CA ALA A 111 1.13 -8.01 -11.50
C ALA A 111 2.32 -7.59 -12.38
N LEU A 112 3.18 -8.53 -12.79
CA LEU A 112 4.30 -8.24 -13.71
C LEU A 112 3.84 -7.83 -15.11
N ASN A 113 2.62 -8.21 -15.50
CA ASN A 113 2.01 -7.88 -16.78
C ASN A 113 0.92 -6.81 -16.67
N ALA A 114 0.65 -6.32 -15.45
CA ALA A 114 -0.37 -5.31 -15.18
C ALA A 114 0.34 -3.97 -14.87
N PRO A 115 0.33 -3.00 -15.79
CA PRO A 115 0.98 -1.73 -15.54
C PRO A 115 0.34 -1.03 -14.34
N PHE A 116 1.16 -0.29 -13.59
CA PHE A 116 0.74 0.50 -12.43
C PHE A 116 0.26 -0.28 -11.19
N THR A 117 0.27 -1.62 -11.17
CA THR A 117 -0.11 -2.38 -9.95
C THR A 117 0.75 -1.97 -8.75
N PHE A 118 2.07 -1.89 -8.89
CA PHE A 118 2.93 -1.38 -7.82
C PHE A 118 2.51 0.03 -7.35
N ALA A 119 2.22 0.93 -8.29
CA ALA A 119 1.85 2.31 -7.96
C ALA A 119 0.51 2.38 -7.21
N HIS A 120 -0.44 1.53 -7.57
CA HIS A 120 -1.72 1.37 -6.88
C HIS A 120 -1.54 0.87 -5.44
N GLU A 121 -0.77 -0.21 -5.25
CA GLU A 121 -0.50 -0.73 -3.91
C GLU A 121 0.29 0.28 -3.05
N ALA A 122 1.22 1.02 -3.67
CA ALA A 122 1.91 2.12 -3.02
C ALA A 122 0.95 3.26 -2.64
N GLY A 123 -0.14 3.45 -3.39
CA GLY A 123 -1.21 4.35 -3.01
C GLY A 123 -1.88 3.94 -1.70
N HIS A 124 -2.29 2.67 -1.54
CA HIS A 124 -2.84 2.19 -0.25
C HIS A 124 -1.89 2.43 0.92
N VAL A 125 -0.58 2.20 0.71
CA VAL A 125 0.46 2.47 1.70
C VAL A 125 0.51 3.96 2.07
N LEU A 126 0.56 4.85 1.09
CA LEU A 126 0.72 6.29 1.31
C LEU A 126 -0.54 6.97 1.84
N LEU A 127 -1.72 6.45 1.50
CA LEU A 127 -3.01 6.94 1.96
C LEU A 127 -3.40 6.37 3.33
N THR A 128 -2.59 5.46 3.88
CA THR A 128 -2.82 4.92 5.22
C THR A 128 -2.54 5.97 6.29
N GLU A 129 -3.53 6.18 7.17
CA GLU A 129 -3.42 7.07 8.32
C GLU A 129 -3.99 6.42 9.58
N LEU A 130 -3.59 6.96 10.74
CA LEU A 130 -4.18 6.57 12.01
C LEU A 130 -5.57 7.19 12.16
N ASP A 131 -6.55 6.37 12.53
CA ASP A 131 -7.90 6.82 12.85
C ASP A 131 -7.84 7.84 14.00
N LYS A 132 -8.46 9.01 13.77
CA LYS A 132 -8.49 10.11 14.73
C LYS A 132 -9.33 9.80 15.97
N GLN A 133 -10.20 8.80 15.89
CA GLN A 133 -11.08 8.37 16.97
C GLN A 133 -10.86 6.88 17.24
N PRO A 134 -10.04 6.52 18.26
CA PRO A 134 -9.88 5.13 18.62
C PRO A 134 -11.23 4.55 19.08
N PHE A 135 -11.52 3.32 18.65
CA PHE A 135 -12.74 2.62 19.04
C PHE A 135 -12.41 1.64 20.16
N ASN A 136 -13.06 1.75 21.31
CA ASN A 136 -12.76 0.94 22.52
C ASN A 136 -11.27 1.00 22.92
N ASN A 137 -10.64 2.17 22.84
CA ASN A 137 -9.20 2.37 23.06
C ASN A 137 -8.28 1.61 22.09
N ILE A 138 -8.83 1.08 21.00
CA ILE A 138 -8.06 0.42 19.94
C ILE A 138 -7.82 1.45 18.83
N PHE A 139 -6.54 1.77 18.64
CA PHE A 139 -6.09 2.56 17.50
C PHE A 139 -6.15 1.71 16.24
N LYS A 140 -6.82 2.24 15.22
CA LYS A 140 -6.97 1.60 13.93
C LYS A 140 -6.26 2.44 12.87
N PHE A 141 -5.82 1.77 11.83
CA PHE A 141 -5.23 2.40 10.66
C PHE A 141 -6.16 2.14 9.49
N ASN A 142 -6.48 3.18 8.74
CA ASN A 142 -7.34 3.10 7.57
C ASN A 142 -6.57 3.56 6.34
N ALA A 143 -6.88 2.97 5.18
CA ALA A 143 -6.34 3.37 3.89
C ALA A 143 -7.44 4.03 3.03
N ILE A 144 -8.23 4.94 3.62
CA ILE A 144 -9.37 5.56 2.93
C ILE A 144 -8.87 6.44 1.78
N ASP A 145 -9.36 6.17 0.58
CA ASP A 145 -9.14 7.01 -0.58
C ASP A 145 -10.08 8.23 -0.55
N PRO A 146 -9.56 9.47 -0.63
CA PRO A 146 -10.39 10.68 -0.55
C PRO A 146 -11.30 10.91 -1.77
N THR A 147 -11.12 10.15 -2.84
CA THR A 147 -11.97 10.13 -4.04
C THR A 147 -12.85 8.88 -4.12
N GLY A 148 -12.83 8.04 -3.09
CA GLY A 148 -13.78 6.95 -2.90
C GLY A 148 -15.08 7.41 -2.21
N PRO A 149 -15.95 6.46 -1.83
CA PRO A 149 -15.81 5.02 -2.04
C PRO A 149 -16.17 4.60 -3.46
N PHE A 150 -15.49 3.57 -3.97
CA PHE A 150 -15.96 2.79 -5.11
C PHE A 150 -17.17 1.95 -4.69
N ILE A 151 -18.24 1.96 -5.49
CA ILE A 151 -19.39 1.08 -5.30
C ILE A 151 -19.35 0.01 -6.37
N ASN A 152 -19.22 -1.25 -5.96
CA ASN A 152 -19.22 -2.36 -6.90
C ASN A 152 -20.59 -2.43 -7.61
N PRO A 153 -20.65 -2.29 -8.94
CA PRO A 153 -21.92 -2.22 -9.66
C PRO A 153 -22.69 -3.55 -9.68
N VAL A 154 -22.01 -4.67 -9.42
CA VAL A 154 -22.60 -6.02 -9.40
C VAL A 154 -23.12 -6.37 -8.01
N THR A 155 -22.34 -6.10 -6.96
CA THR A 155 -22.69 -6.52 -5.58
C THR A 155 -23.30 -5.41 -4.75
N GLY A 156 -23.18 -4.14 -5.15
CA GLY A 156 -23.57 -2.98 -4.35
C GLY A 156 -22.65 -2.69 -3.17
N ASN A 157 -21.59 -3.47 -2.97
CA ASN A 157 -20.68 -3.29 -1.85
C ASN A 157 -19.85 -2.01 -2.01
N SER A 158 -19.75 -1.25 -0.92
CA SER A 158 -18.93 -0.04 -0.83
C SER A 158 -17.50 -0.39 -0.42
N ASP A 159 -16.53 0.17 -1.15
CA ASP A 159 -15.11 0.04 -0.89
C ASP A 159 -14.49 1.43 -0.74
N THR A 160 -14.16 1.79 0.50
CA THR A 160 -13.61 3.10 0.85
C THR A 160 -12.11 3.24 0.55
N ALA A 161 -11.41 2.14 0.25
CA ALA A 161 -9.99 2.17 -0.07
C ALA A 161 -9.73 2.49 -1.55
N HIS A 162 -10.78 2.51 -2.38
CA HIS A 162 -10.69 2.68 -3.81
C HIS A 162 -11.48 3.91 -4.30
N SER A 163 -10.94 4.56 -5.32
CA SER A 163 -11.55 5.68 -6.01
C SER A 163 -12.76 5.23 -6.83
N ASN A 164 -13.80 6.07 -6.91
CA ASN A 164 -14.89 5.91 -7.87
C ASN A 164 -14.61 6.56 -9.23
N LEU A 165 -13.47 7.24 -9.39
CA LEU A 165 -13.11 7.95 -10.60
C LEU A 165 -12.43 7.02 -11.61
N VAL A 166 -13.01 6.92 -12.79
CA VAL A 166 -12.43 6.11 -13.89
C VAL A 166 -11.07 6.69 -14.30
N GLY A 167 -10.07 5.82 -14.43
CA GLY A 167 -8.71 6.21 -14.82
C GLY A 167 -7.86 6.82 -13.69
N ASN A 168 -8.40 6.90 -12.47
CA ASN A 168 -7.62 7.26 -11.29
C ASN A 168 -6.71 6.09 -10.84
N LEU A 169 -5.55 6.41 -10.27
CA LEU A 169 -4.57 5.43 -9.79
C LEU A 169 -5.18 4.44 -8.78
N MET A 170 -6.09 4.91 -7.93
CA MET A 170 -6.73 4.13 -6.88
C MET A 170 -8.06 3.53 -7.30
N ALA A 171 -8.41 3.56 -8.59
CA ALA A 171 -9.55 2.79 -9.10
C ALA A 171 -9.27 1.28 -8.96
N PRO A 172 -10.26 0.46 -8.60
CA PRO A 172 -10.05 -0.99 -8.35
C PRO A 172 -9.76 -1.78 -9.63
N ILE A 173 -10.03 -1.18 -10.79
CA ILE A 173 -9.65 -1.71 -12.10
C ILE A 173 -8.59 -0.78 -12.67
N LEU A 174 -7.36 -1.28 -12.77
CA LEU A 174 -6.23 -0.49 -13.24
C LEU A 174 -6.38 -0.11 -14.71
N PRO A 175 -6.13 1.15 -15.08
CA PRO A 175 -6.14 1.56 -16.47
C PRO A 175 -4.90 1.05 -17.22
N ASN A 176 -5.05 0.82 -18.53
CA ASN A 176 -3.94 0.51 -19.43
C ASN A 176 -3.17 1.75 -19.93
N ILE A 177 -3.49 2.92 -19.38
CA ILE A 177 -2.84 4.21 -19.65
C ILE A 177 -2.36 4.82 -18.34
N ILE A 178 -1.49 5.83 -18.41
CA ILE A 178 -0.99 6.52 -17.21
C ILE A 178 -2.19 7.04 -16.38
N PRO A 179 -2.37 6.55 -15.14
CA PRO A 179 -3.49 6.95 -14.32
C PRO A 179 -3.34 8.38 -13.80
N THR A 180 -4.46 9.00 -13.47
CA THR A 180 -4.46 10.29 -12.79
C THR A 180 -4.30 10.11 -11.28
N ILE A 181 -3.68 11.10 -10.62
CA ILE A 181 -3.66 11.23 -9.17
C ILE A 181 -4.37 12.53 -8.81
N ASP A 182 -5.42 12.43 -8.01
CA ASP A 182 -6.21 13.57 -7.58
C ASP A 182 -5.42 14.47 -6.60
N PRO A 183 -5.59 15.80 -6.60
CA PRO A 183 -4.95 16.68 -5.63
C PRO A 183 -5.19 16.31 -4.16
N LEU A 184 -6.33 15.72 -3.81
CA LEU A 184 -6.62 15.25 -2.45
C LEU A 184 -5.78 14.01 -2.10
N GLN A 185 -5.61 13.08 -3.03
CA GLN A 185 -4.71 11.93 -2.87
C GLN A 185 -3.26 12.42 -2.71
N LEU A 186 -2.85 13.41 -3.51
CA LEU A 186 -1.52 14.01 -3.40
C LEU A 186 -1.28 14.64 -2.02
N LYS A 187 -2.27 15.40 -1.53
CA LYS A 187 -2.22 16.03 -0.20
C LYS A 187 -2.10 14.98 0.89
N LYS A 188 -2.89 13.90 0.82
CA LYS A 188 -2.84 12.81 1.79
C LYS A 188 -1.50 12.06 1.74
N ALA A 189 -0.99 11.73 0.55
CA ALA A 189 0.30 11.09 0.39
C ALA A 189 1.47 11.93 0.98
N ARG A 190 1.43 13.27 0.86
CA ARG A 190 2.42 14.18 1.49
C ARG A 190 2.39 14.14 3.02
N MET A 191 1.25 13.78 3.61
CA MET A 191 1.09 13.64 5.05
C MET A 191 1.47 12.25 5.56
N SER A 192 1.77 11.30 4.66
CA SER A 192 2.18 9.95 5.05
C SER A 192 3.46 9.99 5.89
N ARG A 193 3.47 9.28 7.02
CA ARG A 193 4.66 9.14 7.86
C ARG A 193 5.81 8.42 7.15
N ILE A 194 5.53 7.57 6.17
CA ILE A 194 6.58 6.98 5.31
C ILE A 194 7.28 8.08 4.54
N PHE A 195 6.52 9.01 3.96
CA PHE A 195 7.08 10.08 3.14
C PHE A 195 7.76 11.16 3.99
N GLN A 196 7.13 11.58 5.10
CA GLN A 196 7.69 12.59 6.01
C GLN A 196 9.02 12.14 6.63
N ASN A 197 9.15 10.86 6.95
CA ASN A 197 10.37 10.31 7.55
C ASN A 197 11.41 9.85 6.52
N ALA A 198 11.04 9.76 5.23
CA ALA A 198 11.96 9.47 4.13
C ALA A 198 12.77 10.70 3.66
N ILE A 199 12.45 11.89 4.19
CA ILE A 199 13.29 13.09 4.03
C ILE A 199 14.43 13.01 5.05
N ILE A 200 15.49 12.29 4.69
CA ILE A 200 16.77 12.36 5.38
C ILE A 200 17.72 13.16 4.49
N LYS A 201 18.37 14.15 5.10
CA LYS A 201 19.27 15.18 4.53
C LYS A 201 20.32 14.62 3.58
#